data_AF-A0A957QZI3-F1
#
_entry.id   AF-A0A957QZI3-F1
#
_cell.length_a   1.000
_cell.length_b   1.000
_cell.length_c   1.000
_cell.angle_alpha   90.00
_cell.angle_beta   90.00
_cell.angle_gamma   90.00
#
_symmetry.space_group_name_H-M   'P 1'
#
loop_
_entity.id
_entity.type
_entity.pdbx_description
1 polymer ?
#
loop_
_entity_poly.entity_id
_entity_poly.type
_entity_poly.pdbx_seq_one_letter_code
_entity_poly.pdbx_strand_id
1 'polypeptide(L)'
;MMTTLICAQKVLCLDEADTIYEPGYLLIEAGRLVEIGPGRPDRPVDEFIDLGPRLIMPGLVNAHTHTPMTLYRGLVEGRTLFDFDGWYDTVRVVEEVTDPAMVPAAVRVSCAEMIRTGTVCFADQYFWMDRIVPAVRQSGLRAALGYGVVELGEEAAREREVAAAAEFLNALRDDPLLRGWVGPHAFFVDNS
;
A
#
# COMPACT_ATOMS: atom_id res chain seq x y z
N MET A 1 20.40 18.81 12.03
CA MET A 1 19.56 18.01 11.11
C MET A 1 18.57 18.98 10.48
N MET A 2 18.21 18.80 9.20
CA MET A 2 17.31 19.74 8.53
C MET A 2 15.93 19.74 9.20
N THR A 3 15.43 20.94 9.48
CA THR A 3 14.16 21.21 10.15
C THR A 3 13.18 21.87 9.18
N THR A 4 11.98 21.30 9.04
CA THR A 4 10.92 21.83 8.18
C THR A 4 9.70 22.15 9.03
N LEU A 5 9.23 23.40 8.98
CA LEU A 5 7.97 23.83 9.60
C LEU A 5 6.90 23.94 8.53
N ILE A 6 5.78 23.24 8.72
CA ILE A 6 4.63 23.27 7.83
C ILE A 6 3.45 23.89 8.57
N CYS A 7 2.91 25.00 8.08
CA CYS A 7 1.70 25.64 8.61
C CYS A 7 0.50 25.40 7.68
N ALA A 8 -0.68 25.26 8.27
CA ALA A 8 -1.94 25.16 7.52
C ALA A 8 -3.11 25.76 8.31
N GLN A 9 -4.20 26.08 7.62
CA GLN A 9 -5.44 26.54 8.25
C GLN A 9 -6.03 25.52 9.21
N LYS A 10 -5.85 24.23 8.95
CA LYS A 10 -6.37 23.16 9.82
C LYS A 10 -5.41 21.97 9.87
N VAL A 11 -5.17 21.46 11.07
CA VAL A 11 -4.41 20.22 11.30
C VAL A 11 -5.28 19.27 12.11
N LEU A 12 -5.60 18.10 11.54
CA LEU A 12 -6.26 16.99 12.25
C LEU A 12 -5.19 16.06 12.80
N CYS A 13 -5.17 15.86 14.11
CA CYS A 13 -4.17 15.00 14.74
C CYS A 13 -4.57 13.52 14.69
N LEU A 14 -5.88 13.24 14.75
CA LEU A 14 -6.44 11.88 14.88
C LEU A 14 -5.84 11.11 16.07
N ASP A 15 -5.56 11.82 17.16
CA ASP A 15 -5.22 11.26 18.47
C ASP A 15 -6.49 10.90 19.25
N GLU A 16 -6.35 10.26 20.41
CA GLU A 16 -7.50 9.82 21.23
C GLU A 16 -8.43 10.97 21.67
N ALA A 17 -7.94 12.21 21.63
CA ALA A 17 -8.68 13.41 22.01
C ALA A 17 -9.37 14.11 20.82
N ASP A 18 -9.23 13.59 19.59
CA ASP A 18 -9.69 14.22 18.35
C ASP A 18 -9.21 15.68 18.22
N THR A 19 -7.93 15.92 18.54
CA THR A 19 -7.33 17.25 18.55
C THR A 19 -7.33 17.88 17.15
N ILE A 20 -7.82 19.11 17.07
CA ILE A 20 -7.83 19.94 15.86
C ILE A 20 -7.21 21.30 16.18
N TYR A 21 -6.23 21.71 15.37
CA TYR A 21 -5.65 23.06 15.43
C TYR A 21 -6.10 23.92 14.25
N GLU A 22 -6.60 25.12 14.53
CA GLU A 22 -7.10 26.08 13.52
C GLU A 22 -6.66 27.53 13.86
N PRO A 23 -5.58 28.06 13.24
CA PRO A 23 -4.58 27.38 12.41
C PRO A 23 -3.66 26.48 13.23
N GLY A 24 -2.88 25.63 12.57
CA GLY A 24 -1.90 24.75 13.21
C GLY A 24 -0.63 24.54 12.39
N TYR A 25 0.34 23.85 13.01
CA TYR A 25 1.61 23.52 12.38
C TYR A 25 2.09 22.10 12.68
N LEU A 26 2.99 21.62 11.83
CA LEU A 26 3.85 20.45 12.05
C LEU A 26 5.32 20.89 12.02
N LEU A 27 6.13 20.39 12.96
CA LEU A 27 7.59 20.49 12.91
C LEU A 27 8.16 19.11 12.58
N ILE A 28 8.96 19.05 11.52
CA ILE A 28 9.59 17.82 11.03
C ILE A 28 11.10 17.95 11.15
N GLU A 29 11.75 16.96 11.74
CA GLU A 29 13.20 16.84 11.81
C GLU A 29 13.64 15.50 11.24
N ALA A 30 14.56 15.53 10.26
CA ALA A 30 15.09 14.31 9.62
C ALA A 30 14.00 13.31 9.17
N GLY A 31 12.90 13.83 8.62
CA GLY A 31 11.77 13.02 8.12
C GLY A 31 10.82 12.47 9.21
N ARG A 32 10.99 12.90 10.47
CA ARG A 32 10.10 12.52 11.58
C ARG A 32 9.34 13.72 12.10
N LEU A 33 8.07 13.52 12.43
CA LEU A 33 7.27 14.50 13.13
C LEU A 33 7.74 14.61 14.59
N VAL A 34 8.16 15.80 15.02
CA VAL A 34 8.65 16.03 16.39
C VAL A 34 7.72 16.91 17.21
N GLU A 35 6.90 17.75 16.57
CA GLU A 35 5.98 18.66 17.25
C GLU A 35 4.75 18.93 16.37
N ILE A 36 3.58 19.03 17.00
CA ILE A 36 2.33 19.54 16.41
C ILE A 36 1.81 20.59 17.38
N GLY A 37 1.28 21.71 16.88
CA GLY A 37 0.66 22.69 17.76
C GLY A 37 -0.21 23.72 17.05
N PRO A 38 -0.80 24.66 17.81
CA PRO A 38 -1.61 25.73 17.28
C PRO A 38 -0.77 26.86 16.69
N GLY A 39 -1.31 27.55 15.69
CA GLY A 39 -0.71 28.76 15.13
C GLY A 39 0.58 28.50 14.35
N ARG A 40 1.51 29.44 14.47
CA ARG A 40 2.89 29.33 14.00
C ARG A 40 3.81 29.60 15.18
N PRO A 41 4.76 28.70 15.52
CA PRO A 41 5.72 28.96 16.58
C PRO A 41 6.72 30.03 16.11
N ASP A 42 7.11 30.93 17.01
CA ASP A 42 8.20 31.87 16.78
C ASP A 42 9.54 31.19 17.09
N ARG A 43 10.08 30.46 16.11
CA ARG A 43 11.39 29.82 16.18
C ARG A 43 12.07 29.72 14.81
N PRO A 44 13.41 29.75 14.75
CA PRO A 44 14.14 29.54 13.51
C PRO A 44 14.01 28.09 13.02
N VAL A 45 13.89 27.91 11.71
CA VAL A 45 13.85 26.61 11.02
C VAL A 45 14.58 26.72 9.68
N ASP A 46 15.05 25.59 9.14
CA ASP A 46 15.78 25.56 7.86
C ASP A 46 14.84 25.74 6.67
N GLU A 47 13.62 25.20 6.75
CA GLU A 47 12.60 25.29 5.72
C GLU A 47 11.23 25.66 6.31
N PHE A 48 10.52 26.55 5.62
CA PHE A 48 9.17 26.96 6.00
C PHE A 48 8.21 26.78 4.83
N ILE A 49 7.11 26.07 5.07
CA ILE A 49 6.06 25.78 4.10
C ILE A 49 4.73 26.28 4.65
N ASP A 50 4.12 27.26 3.98
CA ASP A 50 2.76 27.71 4.28
C ASP A 50 1.78 27.11 3.26
N LEU A 51 0.88 26.25 3.74
CA LEU A 51 -0.14 25.61 2.93
C LEU A 51 -1.42 26.44 2.78
N GLY A 52 -1.54 27.58 3.48
CA GLY A 52 -2.71 28.46 3.42
C GLY A 52 -4.00 27.74 3.85
N PRO A 53 -5.08 27.79 3.04
CA PRO A 53 -6.41 27.28 3.41
C PRO A 53 -6.55 25.74 3.34
N ARG A 54 -5.44 25.01 3.39
CA ARG A 54 -5.44 23.54 3.27
C ARG A 54 -5.62 22.87 4.62
N LEU A 55 -6.00 21.60 4.55
CA LEU A 55 -6.04 20.66 5.65
C LEU A 55 -4.77 19.82 5.65
N ILE A 56 -4.17 19.63 6.82
CA ILE A 56 -3.19 18.57 7.09
C ILE A 56 -3.87 17.48 7.91
N MET A 57 -3.62 16.23 7.54
CA MET A 57 -4.06 15.03 8.27
C MET A 57 -3.04 13.91 8.06
N PRO A 58 -3.04 12.86 8.90
CA PRO A 58 -2.33 11.63 8.59
C PRO A 58 -2.70 11.10 7.20
N GLY A 59 -1.71 10.63 6.46
CA GLY A 59 -1.95 10.03 5.14
C GLY A 59 -2.80 8.76 5.25
N LEU A 60 -3.60 8.48 4.22
CA LEU A 60 -4.52 7.36 4.21
C LEU A 60 -3.76 6.02 4.16
N VAL A 61 -4.35 5.00 4.78
CA VAL A 61 -3.87 3.61 4.74
C VAL A 61 -4.91 2.76 4.01
N ASN A 62 -4.56 2.24 2.83
CA ASN A 62 -5.42 1.32 2.11
C ASN A 62 -5.14 -0.12 2.54
N ALA A 63 -5.97 -0.65 3.44
CA ALA A 63 -5.69 -1.90 4.12
C ALA A 63 -5.85 -3.17 3.27
N HIS A 64 -6.27 -3.06 1.99
CA HIS A 64 -6.39 -4.22 1.12
C HIS A 64 -6.43 -3.81 -0.37
N THR A 65 -5.52 -4.36 -1.16
CA THR A 65 -5.42 -4.16 -2.60
C THR A 65 -4.99 -5.42 -3.33
N HIS A 66 -5.20 -5.38 -4.65
CA HIS A 66 -4.59 -6.26 -5.63
C HIS A 66 -4.00 -5.37 -6.74
N THR A 67 -2.82 -4.80 -6.52
CA THR A 67 -2.32 -3.68 -7.33
C THR A 67 -2.17 -3.98 -8.83
N PRO A 68 -1.88 -5.20 -9.29
CA PRO A 68 -1.82 -5.45 -10.74
C PRO A 68 -3.20 -5.50 -11.40
N MET A 69 -4.29 -5.68 -10.65
CA MET A 69 -5.66 -5.76 -11.20
C MET A 69 -6.14 -4.44 -11.81
N THR A 70 -5.39 -3.34 -11.70
CA THR A 70 -5.63 -2.14 -12.50
C THR A 70 -5.61 -2.41 -14.00
N LEU A 71 -4.91 -3.47 -14.45
CA LEU A 71 -4.98 -3.98 -15.84
C LEU A 71 -6.40 -4.41 -16.25
N TYR A 72 -7.21 -4.83 -15.29
CA TYR A 72 -8.54 -5.41 -15.52
C TYR A 72 -9.67 -4.46 -15.13
N ARG A 73 -9.36 -3.18 -14.89
CA ARG A 73 -10.35 -2.19 -14.45
C ARG A 73 -11.53 -2.13 -15.43
N GLY A 74 -12.72 -2.45 -14.93
CA GLY A 74 -13.97 -2.45 -15.71
C GLY A 74 -14.14 -3.64 -16.65
N LEU A 75 -13.27 -4.65 -16.60
CA LEU A 75 -13.38 -5.83 -17.47
C LEU A 75 -14.51 -6.78 -17.04
N VAL A 76 -14.70 -6.93 -15.72
CA VAL A 76 -15.65 -7.86 -15.12
C VAL A 76 -16.61 -7.07 -14.24
N GLU A 77 -17.76 -6.69 -14.81
CA GLU A 77 -18.82 -5.97 -14.10
C GLU A 77 -20.11 -6.80 -14.07
N GLY A 78 -20.93 -6.63 -13.03
CA GLY A 78 -22.23 -7.29 -12.91
C GLY A 78 -22.19 -8.80 -12.66
N ARG A 79 -21.03 -9.35 -12.25
CA ARG A 79 -20.84 -10.76 -11.89
C ARG A 79 -20.79 -10.91 -10.37
N THR A 80 -21.24 -12.05 -9.84
CA THR A 80 -21.17 -12.36 -8.41
C THR A 80 -19.95 -13.21 -8.10
N LEU A 81 -19.30 -13.01 -6.95
CA LEU A 81 -18.20 -13.88 -6.51
C LEU A 81 -18.71 -15.29 -6.11
N PHE A 82 -20.00 -15.41 -5.78
CA PHE A 82 -20.57 -16.60 -5.14
C PHE A 82 -21.03 -17.68 -6.12
N ASP A 83 -20.97 -17.44 -7.43
CA ASP A 83 -21.09 -18.49 -8.44
C ASP A 83 -19.72 -18.79 -9.05
N PHE A 84 -19.55 -20.03 -9.51
CA PHE A 84 -18.30 -20.47 -10.12
C PHE A 84 -17.99 -19.64 -11.39
N ASP A 85 -19.05 -19.34 -12.16
CA ASP A 85 -19.04 -18.53 -13.38
C ASP A 85 -18.57 -17.08 -13.16
N GLY A 86 -18.71 -16.53 -11.96
CA GLY A 86 -18.47 -15.11 -11.70
C GLY A 86 -17.07 -14.79 -11.18
N TRP A 87 -16.35 -15.76 -10.59
CA TRP A 87 -14.94 -15.60 -10.19
C TRP A 87 -13.96 -16.38 -11.07
N TYR A 88 -14.20 -17.68 -11.26
CA TYR A 88 -13.24 -18.56 -11.94
C TYR A 88 -13.21 -18.27 -13.44
N ASP A 89 -14.36 -18.24 -14.09
CA ASP A 89 -14.48 -18.00 -15.54
C ASP A 89 -14.28 -16.52 -15.95
N THR A 90 -13.94 -15.65 -15.00
CA THR A 90 -13.74 -14.22 -15.25
C THR A 90 -12.31 -13.78 -14.90
N VAL A 91 -12.06 -13.37 -13.67
CA VAL A 91 -10.81 -12.77 -13.22
C VAL A 91 -9.70 -13.81 -13.22
N ARG A 92 -9.96 -15.05 -12.79
CA ARG A 92 -8.93 -16.09 -12.73
C ARG A 92 -8.39 -16.45 -14.11
N VAL A 93 -9.26 -16.64 -15.11
CA VAL A 93 -8.81 -16.88 -16.49
C VAL A 93 -7.93 -15.73 -17.00
N VAL A 94 -8.29 -14.48 -16.70
CA VAL A 94 -7.50 -13.32 -17.13
C VAL A 94 -6.16 -13.27 -16.39
N GLU A 95 -6.12 -13.58 -15.09
CA GLU A 95 -4.88 -13.69 -14.32
C GLU A 95 -3.96 -14.79 -14.87
N GLU A 96 -4.49 -15.97 -15.20
CA GLU A 96 -3.71 -17.10 -15.71
C GLU A 96 -2.99 -16.80 -17.02
N VAL A 97 -3.63 -16.01 -17.90
CA VAL A 97 -3.06 -15.65 -19.21
C VAL A 97 -2.33 -14.32 -19.21
N THR A 98 -2.25 -13.65 -18.07
CA THR A 98 -1.59 -12.34 -17.98
C THR A 98 -0.09 -12.48 -18.12
N ASP A 99 0.47 -11.72 -19.07
CA ASP A 99 1.92 -11.61 -19.23
C ASP A 99 2.53 -10.93 -17.99
N PRO A 100 3.38 -11.64 -17.21
CA PRO A 100 4.02 -11.08 -16.03
C PRO A 100 4.88 -9.84 -16.32
N ALA A 101 5.31 -9.62 -17.57
CA ALA A 101 6.04 -8.42 -17.96
C ALA A 101 5.21 -7.13 -17.84
N MET A 102 3.87 -7.23 -17.82
CA MET A 102 2.98 -6.07 -17.64
C MET A 102 2.84 -5.65 -16.18
N VAL A 103 3.06 -6.55 -15.22
CA VAL A 103 2.84 -6.34 -13.78
C VAL A 103 3.55 -5.08 -13.25
N PRO A 104 4.85 -4.83 -13.53
CA PRO A 104 5.51 -3.62 -13.01
C PRO A 104 4.87 -2.31 -13.46
N ALA A 105 4.36 -2.25 -14.70
CA ALA A 105 3.69 -1.06 -15.21
C ALA A 105 2.34 -0.85 -14.53
N ALA A 106 1.57 -1.93 -14.35
CA ALA A 106 0.30 -1.89 -13.64
C ALA A 106 0.44 -1.42 -12.19
N VAL A 107 1.41 -1.99 -11.45
CA VAL A 107 1.70 -1.62 -10.07
C VAL A 107 2.07 -0.14 -9.97
N ARG A 108 2.90 0.39 -10.89
CA ARG A 108 3.24 1.82 -10.92
C ARG A 108 2.02 2.72 -11.10
N VAL A 109 1.05 2.31 -11.94
CA VAL A 109 -0.22 3.06 -12.10
C VAL A 109 -0.99 3.06 -10.78
N SER A 110 -1.15 1.90 -10.14
CA SER A 110 -1.83 1.78 -8.85
C SER A 110 -1.17 2.64 -7.76
N CYS A 111 0.16 2.61 -7.66
CA CYS A 111 0.90 3.48 -6.74
C CYS A 111 0.71 4.97 -7.05
N ALA A 112 0.73 5.37 -8.33
CA ALA A 112 0.50 6.75 -8.71
C ALA A 112 -0.93 7.23 -8.36
N GLU A 113 -1.93 6.39 -8.55
CA GLU A 113 -3.31 6.67 -8.13
C GLU A 113 -3.43 6.82 -6.61
N MET A 114 -2.81 5.93 -5.84
CA MET A 114 -2.74 5.98 -4.38
C MET A 114 -2.10 7.29 -3.89
N ILE A 115 -0.95 7.67 -4.45
CA ILE A 115 -0.27 8.93 -4.10
C ILE A 115 -1.17 10.13 -4.43
N ARG A 116 -1.78 10.15 -5.62
CA ARG A 116 -2.65 11.26 -6.05
C ARG A 116 -3.90 11.43 -5.17
N THR A 117 -4.31 10.36 -4.49
CA THR A 117 -5.50 10.35 -3.62
C THR A 117 -5.15 10.41 -2.12
N GLY A 118 -3.88 10.62 -1.77
CA GLY A 118 -3.44 10.82 -0.39
C GLY A 118 -3.18 9.53 0.39
N THR A 119 -3.14 8.37 -0.28
CA THR A 119 -2.69 7.11 0.33
C THR A 119 -1.16 7.10 0.44
N VAL A 120 -0.66 6.81 1.63
CA VAL A 120 0.79 6.76 1.94
C VAL A 120 1.27 5.37 2.35
N CYS A 121 0.31 4.46 2.61
CA CYS A 121 0.57 3.08 2.99
C CYS A 121 -0.54 2.19 2.43
N PHE A 122 -0.21 0.98 1.97
CA PHE A 122 -1.23 0.01 1.54
C PHE A 122 -0.86 -1.42 1.91
N ALA A 123 -1.83 -2.33 1.89
CA ALA A 123 -1.58 -3.75 1.96
C ALA A 123 -2.01 -4.42 0.66
N ASP A 124 -1.10 -5.11 0.01
CA ASP A 124 -1.31 -5.79 -1.26
C ASP A 124 -1.21 -7.29 -1.10
N GLN A 125 -2.03 -8.03 -1.82
CA GLN A 125 -1.91 -9.48 -1.90
C GLN A 125 -2.03 -9.90 -3.36
N TYR A 126 -0.99 -10.49 -3.93
CA TYR A 126 -1.04 -10.90 -5.33
C TYR A 126 0.09 -11.88 -5.70
N PHE A 127 0.06 -12.36 -6.94
CA PHE A 127 1.13 -13.15 -7.54
C PHE A 127 2.31 -12.27 -8.00
N TRP A 128 3.43 -12.90 -8.38
CA TRP A 128 4.60 -12.21 -8.96
C TRP A 128 5.21 -11.14 -8.05
N MET A 129 5.40 -11.45 -6.77
CA MET A 129 6.00 -10.53 -5.79
C MET A 129 7.42 -10.08 -6.18
N ASP A 130 8.15 -10.89 -6.94
CA ASP A 130 9.44 -10.53 -7.55
C ASP A 130 9.34 -9.33 -8.52
N ARG A 131 8.16 -9.11 -9.12
CA ARG A 131 7.85 -8.00 -10.02
C ARG A 131 7.20 -6.82 -9.31
N ILE A 132 6.37 -7.09 -8.31
CA ILE A 132 5.66 -6.06 -7.53
C ILE A 132 6.62 -5.29 -6.64
N VAL A 133 7.46 -5.98 -5.84
CA VAL A 133 8.34 -5.35 -4.85
C VAL A 133 9.20 -4.21 -5.45
N PRO A 134 9.91 -4.39 -6.58
CA PRO A 134 10.71 -3.32 -7.16
C PRO A 134 9.88 -2.10 -7.60
N ALA A 135 8.68 -2.33 -8.15
CA ALA A 135 7.79 -1.26 -8.57
C ALA A 135 7.25 -0.46 -7.38
N VAL A 136 6.89 -1.14 -6.28
CA VAL A 136 6.47 -0.48 -5.04
C VAL A 136 7.62 0.30 -4.41
N ARG A 137 8.83 -0.27 -4.35
CA ARG A 137 10.03 0.45 -3.86
C ARG A 137 10.26 1.76 -4.61
N GLN A 138 10.11 1.75 -5.94
CA GLN A 138 10.28 2.94 -6.76
C GLN A 138 9.27 4.05 -6.42
N SER A 139 8.08 3.70 -5.93
CA SER A 139 7.03 4.67 -5.60
C SER A 139 7.30 5.47 -4.31
N GLY A 140 8.13 4.94 -3.40
CA GLY A 140 8.35 5.51 -2.08
C GLY A 140 7.19 5.33 -1.09
N LEU A 141 6.12 4.62 -1.47
CA LEU A 141 5.04 4.24 -0.56
C LEU A 141 5.50 3.18 0.44
N ARG A 142 4.86 3.17 1.61
CA ARG A 142 4.93 2.02 2.52
C ARG A 142 3.97 0.94 2.06
N ALA A 143 4.33 -0.33 2.24
CA ALA A 143 3.41 -1.42 1.94
C ALA A 143 3.61 -2.66 2.80
N ALA A 144 2.50 -3.32 3.15
CA ALA A 144 2.50 -4.73 3.53
C ALA A 144 2.21 -5.57 2.27
N LEU A 145 3.11 -6.47 1.90
CA LEU A 145 3.01 -7.25 0.66
C LEU A 145 2.83 -8.73 1.04
N GLY A 146 1.66 -9.27 0.72
CA GLY A 146 1.25 -10.63 0.99
C GLY A 146 1.59 -11.55 -0.18
N TYR A 147 2.53 -12.48 0.01
CA TYR A 147 2.82 -13.50 -0.98
C TYR A 147 1.61 -14.44 -1.11
N GLY A 148 0.99 -14.46 -2.30
CA GLY A 148 -0.13 -15.35 -2.61
C GLY A 148 0.32 -16.81 -2.68
N VAL A 149 -0.19 -17.65 -1.79
CA VAL A 149 0.05 -19.11 -1.81
C VAL A 149 -1.09 -19.78 -2.57
N VAL A 150 -0.74 -20.66 -3.51
CA VAL A 150 -1.67 -21.47 -4.31
C VAL A 150 -1.07 -22.86 -4.50
N GLU A 151 -1.66 -23.87 -3.87
CA GLU A 151 -1.13 -25.25 -3.90
C GLU A 151 -2.14 -26.30 -4.38
N LEU A 152 -3.43 -25.99 -4.42
CA LEU A 152 -4.50 -26.80 -5.03
C LEU A 152 -4.58 -28.25 -4.51
N GLY A 153 -4.15 -28.51 -3.27
CA GLY A 153 -4.12 -29.83 -2.64
C GLY A 153 -2.92 -30.70 -3.05
N GLU A 154 -1.94 -30.16 -3.78
CA GLU A 154 -0.76 -30.89 -4.21
C GLU A 154 0.41 -30.68 -3.24
N GLU A 155 0.85 -31.75 -2.56
CA GLU A 155 1.96 -31.72 -1.60
C GLU A 155 3.22 -31.03 -2.15
N ALA A 156 3.61 -31.39 -3.37
CA ALA A 156 4.80 -30.81 -4.00
C ALA A 156 4.62 -29.32 -4.33
N ALA A 157 3.41 -28.86 -4.63
CA ALA A 157 3.13 -27.44 -4.83
C ALA A 157 3.17 -26.71 -3.50
N ARG A 158 2.58 -27.29 -2.45
CA ARG A 158 2.60 -26.74 -1.09
C ARG A 158 4.01 -26.52 -0.58
N GLU A 159 4.89 -27.52 -0.70
CA GLU A 159 6.30 -27.39 -0.30
C GLU A 159 7.01 -26.25 -1.05
N ARG A 160 6.79 -26.13 -2.37
CA ARG A 160 7.37 -25.06 -3.18
C ARG A 160 6.87 -23.68 -2.77
N GLU A 161 5.56 -23.50 -2.61
CA GLU A 161 4.99 -22.20 -2.27
C GLU A 161 5.36 -21.76 -0.85
N VAL A 162 5.40 -22.68 0.12
CA VAL A 162 5.85 -22.39 1.49
C VAL A 162 7.32 -21.96 1.49
N ALA A 163 8.18 -22.64 0.71
CA ALA A 163 9.58 -22.25 0.58
C ALA A 163 9.72 -20.86 -0.06
N ALA A 164 9.01 -20.60 -1.16
CA ALA A 164 9.02 -19.30 -1.84
C ALA A 164 8.50 -18.17 -0.95
N ALA A 165 7.44 -18.41 -0.18
CA ALA A 165 6.94 -17.46 0.81
C ALA A 165 7.99 -17.17 1.89
N ALA A 166 8.69 -18.18 2.41
CA ALA A 166 9.75 -17.99 3.39
C ALA A 166 10.93 -17.17 2.85
N GLU A 167 11.35 -17.43 1.61
CA GLU A 167 12.39 -16.64 0.92
C GLU A 167 11.95 -15.18 0.74
N PHE A 168 10.72 -14.95 0.29
CA PHE A 168 10.14 -13.63 0.15
C PHE A 168 10.11 -12.85 1.47
N LEU A 169 9.64 -13.49 2.56
CA LEU A 169 9.61 -12.86 3.88
C LEU A 169 11.02 -12.50 4.37
N ASN A 170 12.01 -13.34 4.11
CA ASN A 170 13.40 -13.06 4.45
C ASN A 170 13.97 -11.90 3.62
N ALA A 171 13.64 -11.82 2.33
CA ALA A 171 14.10 -10.76 1.44
C ALA A 171 13.56 -9.36 1.82
N LEU A 172 12.40 -9.29 2.49
CA LEU A 172 11.81 -8.04 2.98
C LEU A 172 12.05 -7.77 4.47
N ARG A 173 12.84 -8.59 5.16
CA ARG A 173 13.01 -8.52 6.63
C ARG A 173 13.48 -7.14 7.11
N ASP A 174 14.46 -6.59 6.40
CA ASP A 174 15.18 -5.37 6.77
C ASP A 174 14.82 -4.16 5.87
N ASP A 175 13.75 -4.27 5.08
CA ASP A 175 13.30 -3.18 4.24
C ASP A 175 12.67 -2.05 5.10
N PRO A 176 13.06 -0.77 4.91
CA PRO A 176 12.59 0.32 5.76
C PRO A 176 11.15 0.76 5.48
N LEU A 177 10.57 0.41 4.32
CA LEU A 177 9.23 0.84 3.91
C LEU A 177 8.28 -0.33 3.63
N LEU A 178 8.82 -1.48 3.25
CA LEU A 178 8.04 -2.65 2.86
C LEU A 178 8.09 -3.73 3.95
N ARG A 179 6.97 -4.43 4.11
CA ARG A 179 6.88 -5.58 5.00
C ARG A 179 6.29 -6.77 4.26
N GLY A 180 6.97 -7.91 4.32
CA GLY A 180 6.41 -9.17 3.81
C GLY A 180 5.38 -9.76 4.78
N TRP A 181 4.33 -10.38 4.22
CA TRP A 181 3.30 -11.16 4.92
C TRP A 181 2.93 -12.41 4.10
N VAL A 182 2.30 -13.41 4.72
CA VAL A 182 1.76 -14.59 4.03
C VAL A 182 0.31 -14.34 3.66
N GLY A 183 -0.02 -14.34 2.37
CA GLY A 183 -1.37 -14.05 1.88
C GLY A 183 -2.09 -15.31 1.41
N PRO A 184 -2.63 -16.16 2.31
CA PRO A 184 -3.52 -17.24 1.88
C PRO A 184 -4.73 -16.60 1.17
N HIS A 185 -5.11 -17.12 0.01
CA HIS A 185 -6.12 -16.48 -0.83
C HIS A 185 -7.49 -16.45 -0.12
N ALA A 186 -8.05 -17.61 0.21
CA ALA A 186 -9.20 -17.75 1.11
C ALA A 186 -9.32 -19.21 1.59
N PHE A 187 -10.19 -19.47 2.56
CA PHE A 187 -10.34 -20.79 3.19
C PHE A 187 -10.90 -21.88 2.25
N PHE A 188 -11.61 -21.50 1.19
CA PHE A 188 -12.39 -22.41 0.34
C PHE A 188 -11.91 -22.44 -1.13
N VAL A 189 -10.71 -21.91 -1.41
CA VAL A 189 -10.13 -21.80 -2.76
C VAL A 189 -8.62 -21.98 -2.71
N ASP A 190 -8.05 -22.56 -3.77
CA ASP A 190 -6.61 -22.60 -4.10
C ASP A 190 -5.66 -23.25 -3.08
N ASN A 191 -6.12 -23.47 -1.83
CA ASN A 191 -5.35 -23.93 -0.70
C ASN A 191 -6.24 -24.86 0.15
N SER A 192 -6.06 -26.18 0.06
CA SER A 192 -6.83 -27.21 0.76
C SER A 192 -5.96 -28.35 1.25
#